data_AF-A0A1I3H6W9-F1
#
_entry.id   AF-A0A1I3H6W9-F1
#
_cell.length_a   1.000
_cell.length_b   1.000
_cell.length_c   1.000
_cell.angle_alpha   90.00
_cell.angle_beta   90.00
_cell.angle_gamma   90.00
#
_symmetry.space_group_name_H-M   'P 1'
#
loop_
_entity.id
_entity.type
_entity.pdbx_description
1 polymer ?
#
loop_
_entity_poly.entity_id
_entity_poly.type
_entity_poly.pdbx_seq_one_letter_code
_entity_poly.pdbx_strand_id
1 'polypeptide(L)'
;MTTLAKDQPRDFLKGDFHDYPVIASDIIYQGAAVGDNGSGYARPLQAGDPFRGFADYRADNAAGGAGDVYVRCRTRGKIRLSISSLAITDVGKDVFASDDDTFTLTQGTNTRIGYVSSWVSSGVGIVEFNVTEGVLTELTDNSTGTASDTIAAITDAATKNAVASLAAKVNSLIRRLGN
;
A
#
# COMPACT_ATOMS: atom_id res chain seq x y z
N MET A 1 -6.79 -35.23 -2.51
CA MET A 1 -7.47 -34.21 -1.67
C MET A 1 -7.43 -34.72 -0.24
N THR A 2 -6.88 -33.94 0.69
CA THR A 2 -6.84 -34.31 2.12
C THR A 2 -7.93 -33.53 2.82
N THR A 3 -8.96 -34.22 3.33
CA THR A 3 -10.02 -33.59 4.11
C THR A 3 -9.51 -33.21 5.49
N LEU A 4 -10.10 -32.15 6.08
CA LEU A 4 -9.76 -31.74 7.43
C LEU A 4 -10.21 -32.83 8.42
N ALA A 5 -9.24 -33.50 9.06
CA ALA A 5 -9.48 -34.73 9.83
C ALA A 5 -9.98 -34.51 11.27
N LYS A 6 -10.03 -33.26 11.75
CA LYS A 6 -10.55 -32.86 13.06
C LYS A 6 -10.87 -31.37 13.06
N ASP A 7 -11.69 -30.93 14.01
CA ASP A 7 -11.97 -29.52 14.18
C ASP A 7 -10.68 -28.70 14.37
N GLN A 8 -10.67 -27.57 13.69
CA GLN A 8 -9.56 -26.64 13.65
C GLN A 8 -10.14 -25.23 13.79
N PRO A 9 -10.41 -24.76 15.02
CA PRO A 9 -10.73 -23.36 15.22
C PRO A 9 -9.64 -22.49 14.60
N ARG A 10 -10.07 -21.38 14.01
CA ARG A 10 -9.22 -20.35 13.42
C ARG A 10 -9.63 -19.04 14.07
N ASP A 11 -8.64 -18.32 14.58
CA ASP A 11 -8.87 -17.01 15.17
C ASP A 11 -9.16 -16.02 14.04
N PHE A 12 -10.40 -15.52 14.00
CA PHE A 12 -10.81 -14.49 13.06
C PHE A 12 -10.49 -13.12 13.66
N LEU A 13 -9.54 -12.42 13.07
CA LEU A 13 -9.30 -11.00 13.35
C LEU A 13 -10.56 -10.21 12.94
N LYS A 14 -11.26 -9.65 13.94
CA LYS A 14 -12.52 -8.93 13.75
C LYS A 14 -12.30 -7.42 13.83
N GLY A 15 -12.32 -6.76 12.67
CA GLY A 15 -12.32 -5.30 12.58
C GLY A 15 -11.51 -4.79 11.39
N ASP A 16 -11.24 -3.49 11.41
CA ASP A 16 -10.44 -2.77 10.42
C ASP A 16 -9.03 -2.49 10.96
N PHE A 17 -8.51 -3.39 11.81
CA PHE A 17 -7.28 -3.21 12.58
C PHE A 17 -6.40 -4.45 12.53
N HIS A 18 -5.08 -4.22 12.48
CA HIS A 18 -4.06 -5.26 12.56
C HIS A 18 -2.87 -4.75 13.38
N ASP A 19 -2.30 -5.61 14.22
CA ASP A 19 -1.17 -5.26 15.09
C ASP A 19 0.13 -5.77 14.46
N TYR A 20 1.07 -4.87 14.16
CA TYR A 20 2.33 -5.19 13.49
C TYR A 20 3.53 -5.00 14.44
N PRO A 21 4.55 -5.89 14.41
CA PRO A 21 5.75 -5.73 15.22
C PRO A 21 6.57 -4.52 14.73
N VAL A 22 6.95 -3.62 15.64
CA VAL A 22 7.71 -2.40 15.33
C VAL A 22 9.19 -2.73 15.17
N ILE A 23 9.87 -2.04 14.24
CA ILE A 23 11.33 -2.13 14.07
C ILE A 23 12.08 -1.66 15.34
N ALA A 24 13.32 -2.10 15.52
CA ALA A 24 14.17 -1.68 16.64
C ALA A 24 14.45 -0.17 16.62
N SER A 25 14.55 0.44 17.80
CA SER A 25 14.97 1.83 18.01
C SER A 25 14.12 2.91 17.30
N ASP A 26 12.81 2.71 17.20
CA ASP A 26 11.90 3.60 16.46
C ASP A 26 10.61 3.94 17.24
N ILE A 27 9.92 5.02 16.86
CA ILE A 27 8.68 5.50 17.48
C ILE A 27 7.66 5.83 16.40
N ILE A 28 6.55 5.10 16.37
CA ILE A 28 5.43 5.39 15.49
C ILE A 28 4.39 6.19 16.28
N TYR A 29 4.05 7.39 15.82
CA TYR A 29 3.07 8.26 16.46
C TYR A 29 1.64 7.97 16.00
N GLN A 30 0.66 8.31 16.82
CA GLN A 30 -0.76 8.18 16.45
C GLN A 30 -1.05 9.02 15.19
N GLY A 31 -1.76 8.43 14.22
CA GLY A 31 -2.11 9.07 12.96
C GLY A 31 -1.04 9.01 11.87
N ALA A 32 0.19 8.60 12.20
CA ALA A 32 1.26 8.40 11.23
C ALA A 32 0.90 7.32 10.20
N ALA A 33 1.28 7.51 8.93
CA ALA A 33 1.26 6.45 7.95
C ALA A 33 2.38 5.44 8.25
N VAL A 34 2.02 4.15 8.32
CA VAL A 34 2.95 3.08 8.67
C VAL A 34 3.40 2.34 7.42
N GLY A 35 4.70 2.15 7.28
CA GLY A 35 5.33 1.36 6.21
C GLY A 35 5.89 0.03 6.72
N ASP A 36 6.09 -0.91 5.81
CA ASP A 36 6.89 -2.12 6.05
C ASP A 36 8.34 -1.88 5.61
N ASN A 37 9.31 -2.26 6.45
CA ASN A 37 10.74 -2.13 6.14
C ASN A 37 11.26 -3.17 5.11
N GLY A 38 10.38 -3.93 4.45
CA GLY A 38 10.71 -5.03 3.54
C GLY A 38 11.07 -6.34 4.25
N SER A 39 11.08 -6.35 5.59
CA SER A 39 11.36 -7.52 6.43
C SER A 39 10.18 -7.90 7.33
N GLY A 40 9.01 -7.28 7.16
CA GLY A 40 7.82 -7.55 7.97
C GLY A 40 7.70 -6.73 9.25
N TYR A 41 8.58 -5.75 9.48
CA TYR A 41 8.51 -4.85 10.63
C TYR A 41 7.91 -3.50 10.24
N ALA A 42 6.99 -3.02 11.08
CA ALA A 42 6.39 -1.71 10.97
C ALA A 42 7.39 -0.60 11.34
N ARG A 43 7.35 0.48 10.57
CA ARG A 43 8.11 1.72 10.80
C ARG A 43 7.29 2.94 10.36
N PRO A 44 7.67 4.18 10.73
CA PRO A 44 7.20 5.37 10.03
C PRO A 44 7.45 5.19 8.52
N LEU A 45 6.41 5.38 7.71
CA LEU A 45 6.46 5.10 6.28
C LEU A 45 7.60 5.87 5.60
N GLN A 46 8.31 5.21 4.70
CA GLN A 46 9.24 5.85 3.75
C GLN A 46 8.74 5.64 2.32
N ALA A 47 9.04 6.57 1.41
CA ALA A 47 8.66 6.48 0.00
C ALA A 47 9.12 5.15 -0.64
N GLY A 48 8.15 4.32 -1.04
CA GLY A 48 8.37 3.00 -1.64
C GLY A 48 8.06 1.83 -0.71
N ASP A 49 7.85 2.07 0.58
CA ASP A 49 7.42 1.03 1.53
C ASP A 49 6.01 0.54 1.20
N PRO A 50 5.71 -0.76 1.38
CA PRO A 50 4.33 -1.26 1.44
C PRO A 50 3.56 -0.57 2.56
N PHE A 51 2.38 -0.02 2.25
CA PHE A 51 1.56 0.69 3.24
C PHE A 51 0.85 -0.30 4.18
N ARG A 52 1.02 -0.13 5.48
CA ARG A 52 0.44 -0.97 6.55
C ARG A 52 -0.78 -0.35 7.24
N GLY A 53 -1.14 0.88 6.88
CA GLY A 53 -2.28 1.60 7.44
C GLY A 53 -1.86 2.83 8.27
N PHE A 54 -2.81 3.40 9.00
CA PHE A 54 -2.56 4.52 9.91
C PHE A 54 -2.51 4.04 11.36
N ALA A 55 -1.54 4.50 12.14
CA ALA A 55 -1.40 4.10 13.54
C ALA A 55 -2.56 4.60 14.43
N ASP A 56 -3.22 3.69 15.13
CA ASP A 56 -4.36 3.96 16.04
C ASP A 56 -3.90 4.65 17.34
N TYR A 57 -2.67 4.36 17.77
CA TYR A 57 -2.02 4.94 18.94
C TYR A 57 -0.49 4.98 18.78
N ARG A 58 0.20 5.74 19.65
CA ARG A 58 1.67 5.81 19.69
C ARG A 58 2.26 4.46 20.15
N ALA A 59 3.17 3.91 19.37
CA ALA A 59 4.01 2.78 19.72
C ALA A 59 5.47 3.25 19.85
N ASP A 60 6.05 3.08 21.04
CA ASP A 60 7.39 3.56 21.38
C ASP A 60 8.33 2.36 21.57
N ASN A 61 9.18 2.10 20.59
CA ASN A 61 10.20 1.04 20.61
C ASN A 61 11.63 1.62 20.59
N ALA A 62 11.80 2.88 21.02
CA ALA A 62 13.07 3.63 20.88
C ALA A 62 14.27 2.98 21.59
N ALA A 63 14.02 2.13 22.59
CA ALA A 63 15.03 1.40 23.36
C ALA A 63 14.94 -0.13 23.20
N GLY A 64 14.05 -0.63 22.34
CA GLY A 64 13.77 -2.06 22.16
C GLY A 64 14.35 -2.65 20.88
N GLY A 65 14.41 -3.99 20.85
CA GLY A 65 14.68 -4.78 19.66
C GLY A 65 13.49 -4.85 18.71
N ALA A 66 13.69 -5.39 17.51
CA ALA A 66 12.63 -5.50 16.52
C ALA A 66 11.59 -6.53 16.97
N GLY A 67 10.33 -6.09 17.10
CA GLY A 67 9.21 -6.91 17.58
C GLY A 67 8.97 -6.90 19.09
N ASP A 68 9.74 -6.14 19.89
CA ASP A 68 9.48 -5.99 21.33
C ASP A 68 8.17 -5.22 21.63
N VAL A 69 7.75 -4.35 20.70
CA VAL A 69 6.52 -3.55 20.77
C VAL A 69 5.72 -3.73 19.48
N TYR A 70 4.38 -3.66 19.59
CA TYR A 70 3.46 -3.76 18.47
C TYR A 70 2.70 -2.44 18.26
N VAL A 71 2.59 -1.99 17.01
CA VAL A 71 1.74 -0.87 16.60
C VAL A 71 0.43 -1.41 16.04
N ARG A 72 -0.68 -0.89 16.54
CA ARG A 72 -2.00 -1.15 15.96
C ARG A 72 -2.23 -0.21 14.80
N CYS A 73 -2.33 -0.75 13.59
CA CYS A 73 -2.67 0.00 12.40
C CYS A 73 -4.14 -0.20 12.06
N ARG A 74 -4.83 0.89 11.74
CA ARG A 74 -6.11 0.82 11.06
C ARG A 74 -5.84 0.51 9.59
N THR A 75 -6.31 -0.63 9.11
CA THR A 75 -6.03 -1.13 7.75
C THR A 75 -6.98 -0.57 6.71
N ARG A 76 -8.18 -0.12 7.09
CA ARG A 76 -9.12 0.53 6.16
C ARG A 76 -10.01 1.60 6.80
N GLY A 77 -10.49 2.51 5.97
CA GLY A 77 -11.48 3.52 6.37
C GLY A 77 -11.30 4.84 5.64
N LYS A 78 -11.65 5.92 6.35
CA LYS A 78 -11.52 7.30 5.88
C LYS A 78 -10.76 8.14 6.90
N ILE A 79 -9.82 8.93 6.42
CA ILE A 79 -8.97 9.81 7.24
C ILE A 79 -8.93 11.21 6.62
N ARG A 80 -8.84 12.25 7.46
CA ARG A 80 -8.65 13.63 7.00
C ARG A 80 -7.15 13.91 6.97
N LEU A 81 -6.60 14.25 5.80
CA LEU A 81 -5.17 14.54 5.62
C LEU A 81 -4.96 15.92 5.01
N SER A 82 -3.82 16.52 5.36
CA SER A 82 -3.24 17.65 4.63
C SER A 82 -2.51 17.09 3.41
N ILE A 83 -2.88 17.53 2.20
CA ILE A 83 -2.34 17.02 0.93
C ILE A 83 -1.81 18.19 0.12
N SER A 84 -0.53 18.11 -0.26
CA SER A 84 0.17 19.15 -1.03
C SER A 84 -0.60 19.53 -2.30
N SER A 85 -0.90 20.82 -2.43
CA SER A 85 -1.59 21.43 -3.59
C SER A 85 -2.99 20.89 -3.93
N LEU A 86 -3.69 20.24 -2.98
CA LEU A 86 -5.04 19.70 -3.22
C LEU A 86 -6.08 20.79 -3.53
N ALA A 87 -6.69 20.70 -4.71
CA ALA A 87 -7.81 21.51 -5.15
C ALA A 87 -9.15 20.73 -5.14
N ILE A 88 -10.27 21.45 -5.26
CA ILE A 88 -11.62 20.86 -5.31
C ILE A 88 -11.82 19.93 -6.53
N THR A 89 -11.05 20.14 -7.59
CA THR A 89 -11.04 19.32 -8.82
C THR A 89 -10.33 17.98 -8.67
N ASP A 90 -9.71 17.71 -7.52
CA ASP A 90 -8.85 16.54 -7.30
C ASP A 90 -9.58 15.37 -6.61
N VAL A 91 -10.87 15.50 -6.34
CA VAL A 91 -11.71 14.39 -5.85
C VAL A 91 -11.67 13.24 -6.86
N GLY A 92 -11.36 12.04 -6.37
CA GLY A 92 -11.14 10.84 -7.16
C GLY A 92 -9.70 10.61 -7.62
N LYS A 93 -8.76 11.54 -7.38
CA LYS A 93 -7.32 11.30 -7.61
C LYS A 93 -6.72 10.41 -6.51
N ASP A 94 -5.73 9.61 -6.89
CA ASP A 94 -4.91 8.85 -5.95
C ASP A 94 -4.06 9.79 -5.06
N VAL A 95 -3.83 9.36 -3.82
CA VAL A 95 -2.97 10.04 -2.84
C VAL A 95 -1.79 9.15 -2.52
N PHE A 96 -0.62 9.77 -2.45
CA PHE A 96 0.66 9.14 -2.18
C PHE A 96 1.34 9.80 -0.97
N ALA A 97 2.21 9.06 -0.30
CA ALA A 97 2.98 9.48 0.86
C ALA A 97 4.49 9.37 0.56
N SER A 98 5.24 10.44 0.83
CA SER A 98 6.72 10.42 0.76
C SER A 98 7.37 9.98 2.07
N ASP A 99 6.67 10.20 3.17
CA ASP A 99 7.02 9.88 4.54
C ASP A 99 5.72 9.71 5.35
N ASP A 100 5.80 9.65 6.68
CA ASP A 100 4.69 9.29 7.55
C ASP A 100 3.64 10.39 7.79
N ASP A 101 3.93 11.65 7.45
CA ASP A 101 3.00 12.80 7.55
C ASP A 101 2.92 13.68 6.26
N THR A 102 3.77 13.44 5.26
CA THR A 102 3.77 14.23 4.01
C THR A 102 3.02 13.52 2.88
N PHE A 103 1.82 14.05 2.58
CA PHE A 103 0.94 13.53 1.53
C PHE A 103 0.89 14.41 0.28
N THR A 104 0.78 13.78 -0.89
CA THR A 104 0.88 14.40 -2.21
C THR A 104 0.01 13.69 -3.25
N LEU A 105 -0.31 14.39 -4.34
CA LEU A 105 -0.96 13.82 -5.53
C LEU A 105 0.04 13.29 -6.57
N THR A 106 1.35 13.46 -6.31
CA THR A 106 2.42 13.05 -7.22
C THR A 106 2.88 11.63 -6.88
N GLN A 107 2.75 10.71 -7.85
CA GLN A 107 3.20 9.33 -7.71
C GLN A 107 4.72 9.23 -7.46
N GLY A 108 5.57 9.61 -8.42
CA GLY A 108 7.03 9.52 -8.26
C GLY A 108 7.50 8.14 -7.77
N THR A 109 8.29 8.12 -6.70
CA THR A 109 8.64 6.93 -5.91
C THR A 109 7.80 6.79 -4.62
N ASN A 110 6.78 7.62 -4.45
CA ASN A 110 5.97 7.71 -3.22
C ASN A 110 5.01 6.52 -3.12
N THR A 111 4.74 6.08 -1.90
CA THR A 111 3.81 4.97 -1.64
C THR A 111 2.38 5.43 -1.85
N ARG A 112 1.59 4.69 -2.62
CA ARG A 112 0.14 4.95 -2.74
C ARG A 112 -0.56 4.55 -1.44
N ILE A 113 -1.32 5.46 -0.85
CA ILE A 113 -2.04 5.21 0.42
C ILE A 113 -3.56 5.16 0.28
N GLY A 114 -4.12 5.66 -0.83
CA GLY A 114 -5.57 5.72 -1.04
C GLY A 114 -5.96 6.70 -2.15
N TYR A 115 -7.16 7.25 -2.07
CA TYR A 115 -7.66 8.27 -3.00
C TYR A 115 -8.53 9.33 -2.31
N VAL A 116 -8.62 10.52 -2.90
CA VAL A 116 -9.42 11.63 -2.38
C VAL A 116 -10.91 11.32 -2.55
N SER A 117 -11.59 10.98 -1.46
CA SER A 117 -13.02 10.69 -1.45
C SER A 117 -13.89 11.94 -1.30
N SER A 118 -13.37 13.02 -0.69
CA SER A 118 -14.05 14.31 -0.56
C SER A 118 -13.05 15.43 -0.31
N TRP A 119 -13.32 16.63 -0.84
CA TRP A 119 -12.55 17.84 -0.56
C TRP A 119 -13.11 18.55 0.68
N VAL A 120 -12.23 19.10 1.53
CA VAL A 120 -12.61 19.82 2.76
C VAL A 120 -12.24 21.30 2.67
N SER A 121 -11.00 21.59 2.27
CA SER A 121 -10.49 22.95 2.01
C SER A 121 -9.27 22.87 1.09
N SER A 122 -8.75 24.02 0.65
CA SER A 122 -7.46 24.05 -0.08
C SER A 122 -6.39 23.30 0.74
N GLY A 123 -5.71 22.35 0.11
CA GLY A 123 -4.71 21.51 0.77
C GLY A 123 -5.23 20.46 1.78
N VAL A 124 -6.55 20.24 1.91
CA VAL A 124 -7.11 19.30 2.91
C VAL A 124 -8.28 18.48 2.35
N GLY A 125 -8.20 17.16 2.47
CA GLY A 125 -9.21 16.24 1.95
C GLY A 125 -9.48 15.05 2.87
N ILE A 126 -10.56 14.32 2.58
CA ILE A 126 -10.84 13.01 3.16
C ILE A 126 -10.31 11.93 2.21
N VAL A 127 -9.29 11.20 2.63
CA VAL A 127 -8.73 10.06 1.90
C VAL A 127 -9.46 8.79 2.34
N GLU A 128 -9.98 8.05 1.36
CA GLU A 128 -10.43 6.68 1.58
C GLU A 128 -9.27 5.74 1.27
N PHE A 129 -8.97 4.85 2.22
CA PHE A 129 -7.82 3.96 2.19
C PHE A 129 -8.22 2.53 2.54
N ASN A 130 -7.50 1.58 1.95
CA ASN A 130 -7.60 0.16 2.22
C ASN A 130 -6.23 -0.45 1.97
N VAL A 131 -5.62 -1.01 3.01
CA VAL A 131 -4.33 -1.70 2.97
C VAL A 131 -4.47 -2.99 2.15
N THR A 132 -3.43 -3.29 1.39
CA THR A 132 -3.44 -4.40 0.44
C THR A 132 -3.15 -5.73 1.12
N GLU A 133 -4.12 -6.62 1.11
CA GLU A 133 -4.03 -7.95 1.74
C GLU A 133 -3.47 -9.04 0.80
N GLY A 134 -3.14 -8.71 -0.46
CA GLY A 134 -2.47 -9.63 -1.38
C GLY A 134 -2.09 -8.99 -2.72
N VAL A 135 -0.89 -9.29 -3.21
CA VAL A 135 -0.36 -8.82 -4.49
C VAL A 135 -0.37 -9.96 -5.51
N LEU A 136 -0.96 -9.72 -6.69
CA LEU A 136 -0.75 -10.57 -7.85
C LEU A 136 0.54 -10.12 -8.55
N THR A 137 1.44 -11.06 -8.87
CA THR A 137 2.68 -10.77 -9.59
C THR A 137 2.39 -10.00 -10.89
N GLU A 138 3.14 -8.93 -11.10
CA GLU A 138 3.00 -8.08 -12.28
C GLU A 138 3.38 -8.81 -13.57
N LEU A 139 2.64 -8.50 -14.65
CA LEU A 139 2.99 -8.95 -16.00
C LEU A 139 4.30 -8.27 -16.42
N THR A 140 5.34 -9.07 -16.65
CA THR A 140 6.67 -8.60 -17.05
C THR A 140 6.84 -8.74 -18.57
N ASP A 141 7.43 -7.74 -19.24
CA ASP A 141 7.69 -7.81 -20.69
C ASP A 141 8.83 -8.80 -21.00
N ASN A 142 8.60 -9.63 -22.01
CA ASN A 142 9.50 -10.68 -22.44
C ASN A 142 10.23 -10.30 -23.75
N SER A 143 11.06 -9.26 -23.70
CA SER A 143 11.75 -8.79 -24.90
C SER A 143 12.94 -9.66 -25.36
N THR A 144 13.32 -10.73 -24.64
CA THR A 144 14.38 -11.69 -25.07
C THR A 144 14.28 -13.18 -24.66
N GLY A 145 13.37 -13.66 -23.79
CA GLY A 145 13.36 -15.09 -23.38
C GLY A 145 12.17 -15.58 -22.54
N THR A 146 11.31 -16.42 -23.15
CA THR A 146 10.14 -17.20 -22.66
C THR A 146 9.53 -16.94 -21.27
N ALA A 147 8.21 -16.80 -21.31
CA ALA A 147 7.24 -17.29 -20.31
C ALA A 147 6.11 -18.03 -21.12
N SER A 148 5.19 -18.88 -20.64
CA SER A 148 4.82 -19.34 -19.29
C SER A 148 4.53 -18.19 -18.34
N ASP A 149 3.28 -17.69 -18.36
CA ASP A 149 2.89 -16.32 -17.98
C ASP A 149 3.20 -15.27 -19.07
N THR A 150 3.09 -15.64 -20.35
CA THR A 150 3.41 -14.74 -21.47
C THR A 150 2.35 -14.69 -22.55
N ILE A 151 2.20 -13.48 -23.09
CA ILE A 151 1.70 -13.27 -24.45
C ILE A 151 2.82 -13.73 -25.39
N ALA A 152 2.48 -14.56 -26.39
CA ALA A 152 3.45 -15.14 -27.32
C ALA A 152 4.37 -14.07 -27.94
N ALA A 153 5.62 -14.42 -28.23
CA ALA A 153 6.60 -13.47 -28.77
C ALA A 153 6.09 -12.81 -30.06
N ILE A 154 5.94 -11.48 -30.03
CA ILE A 154 5.35 -10.70 -31.12
C ILE A 154 6.45 -10.02 -31.94
N THR A 155 6.64 -10.49 -33.17
CA THR A 155 7.64 -9.96 -34.11
C THR A 155 7.27 -8.60 -34.70
N ASP A 156 5.97 -8.31 -34.80
CA ASP A 156 5.48 -6.98 -35.23
C ASP A 156 5.64 -5.94 -34.11
N ALA A 157 6.28 -4.82 -34.45
CA ALA A 157 6.57 -3.76 -33.50
C ALA A 157 5.30 -3.04 -33.00
N ALA A 158 4.28 -2.86 -33.83
CA ALA A 158 3.06 -2.16 -33.44
C ALA A 158 2.26 -2.98 -32.40
N THR A 159 2.09 -4.27 -32.66
CA THR A 159 1.38 -5.20 -31.79
C THR A 159 2.15 -5.45 -30.48
N LYS A 160 3.50 -5.53 -30.53
CA LYS A 160 4.35 -5.59 -29.32
C LYS A 160 4.16 -4.34 -28.43
N ASN A 161 4.19 -3.15 -29.01
CA ASN A 161 4.04 -1.90 -28.26
C ASN A 161 2.62 -1.75 -27.66
N ALA A 162 1.60 -2.22 -28.37
CA ALA A 162 0.21 -2.26 -27.86
C ALA A 162 0.08 -3.20 -26.65
N VAL A 163 0.72 -4.38 -26.71
CA VAL A 163 0.76 -5.35 -25.61
C VAL A 163 1.50 -4.82 -24.38
N ALA A 164 2.68 -4.23 -24.55
CA ALA A 164 3.40 -3.60 -23.43
C ALA A 164 2.57 -2.49 -22.77
N SER A 165 1.85 -1.69 -23.57
CA SER A 165 0.93 -0.66 -23.08
C SER A 165 -0.27 -1.23 -22.31
N LEU A 166 -0.75 -2.42 -22.69
CA LEU A 166 -1.83 -3.11 -21.97
C LEU A 166 -1.32 -3.72 -20.66
N ALA A 167 -0.16 -4.39 -20.67
CA ALA A 167 0.48 -4.93 -19.48
C ALA A 167 0.73 -3.83 -18.43
N ALA A 168 1.27 -2.68 -18.84
CA ALA A 168 1.45 -1.53 -17.95
C ALA A 168 0.12 -1.02 -17.34
N LYS A 169 -0.97 -1.03 -18.11
CA LYS A 169 -2.31 -0.68 -17.60
C LYS A 169 -2.90 -1.74 -16.67
N VAL A 170 -2.69 -3.02 -16.95
CA VAL A 170 -3.12 -4.12 -16.07
C VAL A 170 -2.35 -4.06 -14.75
N ASN A 171 -1.03 -3.87 -14.78
CA ASN A 171 -0.22 -3.69 -13.57
C ASN A 171 -0.67 -2.43 -12.81
N SER A 172 -0.96 -1.31 -13.50
CA SER A 172 -1.56 -0.12 -12.86
C SER A 172 -2.92 -0.39 -12.23
N LEU A 173 -3.77 -1.23 -12.81
CA LEU A 173 -5.05 -1.64 -12.23
C LEU A 173 -4.85 -2.56 -11.02
N ILE A 174 -3.92 -3.52 -11.09
CA ILE A 174 -3.51 -4.36 -9.95
C ILE A 174 -3.09 -3.45 -8.79
N ARG A 175 -2.14 -2.53 -9.02
CA ARG A 175 -1.67 -1.54 -8.03
C ARG A 175 -2.75 -0.60 -7.50
N ARG A 176 -3.81 -0.34 -8.28
CA ARG A 176 -4.94 0.52 -7.86
C ARG A 176 -5.97 -0.25 -7.03
N LEU A 177 -6.12 -1.54 -7.29
CA LEU A 177 -6.94 -2.48 -6.52
C LEU A 177 -6.19 -3.00 -5.28
N GLY A 178 -4.86 -2.96 -5.29
CA GLY A 178 -4.01 -3.15 -4.13
C GLY A 178 -2.54 -2.81 -4.38
N ASN A 179 -2.03 -1.80 -3.66
CA ASN A 179 -0.64 -1.57 -3.28
C ASN A 179 -0.55 -1.31 -1.77
#